data_AF-A0A8K1D458-F1
#
_entry.id   AF-A0A8K1D458-F1
#
_cell.length_a   1.000
_cell.length_b   1.000
_cell.length_c   1.000
_cell.angle_alpha   90.00
_cell.angle_beta   90.00
_cell.angle_gamma   90.00
#
_symmetry.space_group_name_H-M   'P 1'
#
loop_
_entity.id
_entity.type
_entity.pdbx_description
1 polymer ?
#
loop_
_entity_poly.entity_id
_entity_poly.type
_entity_poly.pdbx_seq_one_letter_code
_entity_poly.pdbx_strand_id
1 'polypeptide(L)'
;MGNLRERCGIICNDKFYEIENSSNSTMEFTCNAEALYRILIKCGGDVKAIVHTHMLDCFPSSRDLISMEIWNVTWIIVSNSCIKAFRKLNGSISEVDINSLLPQEVYDLIVKLLH
;
A
#
# COMPACT_ATOMS: atom_id res chain seq x y z
N MET A 1 -16.54 11.41 8.87
CA MET A 1 -15.32 11.94 9.52
C MET A 1 -14.23 10.95 9.18
N GLY A 2 -13.35 11.29 8.23
CA GLY A 2 -12.37 10.37 7.66
C GLY A 2 -11.40 9.86 8.72
N ASN A 3 -10.96 8.61 8.53
CA ASN A 3 -10.02 7.94 9.43
C ASN A 3 -8.75 8.80 9.58
N LEU A 4 -8.42 9.23 10.80
CA LEU A 4 -7.24 10.08 11.07
C LEU A 4 -5.93 9.29 10.94
N ARG A 5 -6.00 7.96 10.81
CA ARG A 5 -4.85 7.06 10.72
C ARG A 5 -4.71 6.50 9.33
N GLU A 6 -3.47 6.36 8.89
CA GLU A 6 -3.16 5.62 7.68
C GLU A 6 -3.67 4.18 7.80
N ARG A 7 -4.25 3.67 6.71
CA ARG A 7 -4.62 2.28 6.54
C ARG A 7 -3.64 1.64 5.57
N CYS A 8 -3.42 0.34 5.71
CA CYS A 8 -2.47 -0.37 4.87
C CYS A 8 -2.98 -1.77 4.51
N GLY A 9 -2.34 -2.38 3.53
CA GLY A 9 -2.66 -3.73 3.10
C GLY A 9 -1.75 -4.23 1.99
N ILE A 10 -2.03 -5.45 1.54
CA ILE A 10 -1.24 -6.14 0.53
C ILE A 10 -2.15 -6.61 -0.60
N ILE A 11 -1.63 -6.54 -1.82
CA ILE A 11 -2.23 -7.16 -3.00
C ILE A 11 -1.38 -8.37 -3.40
N CYS A 12 -2.00 -9.53 -3.47
CA CYS A 12 -1.42 -10.75 -3.99
C CYS A 12 -2.53 -11.65 -4.55
N ASN A 13 -2.21 -12.51 -5.53
CA ASN A 13 -3.19 -13.38 -6.18
C ASN A 13 -4.46 -12.63 -6.64
N ASP A 14 -4.26 -11.41 -7.17
CA ASP A 14 -5.31 -10.47 -7.59
C ASP A 14 -6.40 -10.18 -6.55
N LYS A 15 -6.04 -10.24 -5.26
CA LYS A 15 -6.90 -9.89 -4.13
C LYS A 15 -6.22 -8.86 -3.25
N PHE A 16 -7.02 -7.94 -2.71
CA PHE A 16 -6.59 -7.02 -1.67
C PHE A 16 -6.88 -7.59 -0.29
N TYR A 17 -5.88 -7.51 0.59
CA TYR A 17 -5.97 -7.85 2.00
C TYR A 17 -5.62 -6.62 2.83
N GLU A 18 -6.62 -5.98 3.40
CA GLU A 18 -6.40 -4.91 4.37
C GLU A 18 -5.76 -5.48 5.64
N ILE A 19 -4.81 -4.73 6.20
CA ILE A 19 -4.08 -5.09 7.41
C ILE A 19 -4.25 -3.95 8.41
N GLU A 20 -4.49 -4.31 9.67
CA GLU A 20 -4.55 -3.33 10.75
C GLU A 20 -3.23 -2.56 10.85
N ASN A 21 -3.32 -1.23 10.91
CA ASN A 21 -2.19 -0.36 11.23
C ASN A 21 -1.93 -0.37 12.74
N SER A 22 -0.81 -0.96 13.15
CA SER A 22 -0.35 -1.03 14.54
C SER A 22 0.58 0.12 14.95
N SER A 23 0.79 1.14 14.10
CA SER A 23 1.55 2.32 14.49
C SER A 23 0.83 3.10 15.59
N ASN A 24 1.62 3.75 16.46
CA ASN A 24 1.12 4.68 17.46
C ASN A 24 0.88 6.09 16.88
N SER A 25 1.44 6.39 15.70
CA SER A 25 1.31 7.68 15.02
C SER A 25 0.14 7.66 14.03
N THR A 26 -0.41 8.84 13.76
CA THR A 26 -1.48 9.04 12.76
C THR A 26 -0.95 9.29 11.35
N MET A 27 0.34 9.59 11.23
CA MET A 27 1.00 10.03 9.99
C MET A 27 1.94 8.97 9.42
N GLU A 28 1.79 7.73 9.86
CA GLU A 28 2.58 6.60 9.37
C GLU A 28 1.77 5.31 9.54
N PHE A 29 2.24 4.25 8.91
CA PHE A 29 1.72 2.92 9.13
C PHE A 29 2.81 1.94 9.54
N THR A 30 2.36 0.92 10.27
CA THR A 30 3.09 -0.33 10.49
C THR A 30 2.07 -1.45 10.43
N CYS A 31 2.19 -2.34 9.45
CA CYS A 31 1.29 -3.48 9.35
C CYS A 31 1.41 -4.35 10.61
N ASN A 32 0.27 -4.76 11.19
CA ASN A 32 0.24 -5.78 12.24
C ASN A 32 1.01 -7.02 11.77
N ALA A 33 2.07 -7.39 12.49
CA ALA A 33 3.03 -8.40 12.06
C ALA A 33 2.40 -9.80 11.95
N GLU A 34 1.47 -10.16 12.84
CA GLU A 34 0.81 -11.47 12.81
C GLU A 34 -0.12 -11.59 11.60
N ALA A 35 -0.96 -10.58 11.36
CA ALA A 35 -1.86 -10.55 10.22
C ALA A 35 -1.06 -10.56 8.90
N LEU A 36 -0.01 -9.73 8.82
CA LEU A 36 0.92 -9.69 7.70
C LEU A 36 1.52 -11.07 7.40
N TYR A 37 2.09 -11.73 8.41
CA TYR A 37 2.70 -13.05 8.24
C TYR A 37 1.71 -14.09 7.70
N ARG A 38 0.48 -14.13 8.25
CA ARG A 38 -0.58 -15.03 7.77
C ARG A 38 -0.96 -14.77 6.32
N ILE A 39 -0.99 -13.51 5.90
CA ILE A 39 -1.28 -13.12 4.51
C ILE A 39 -0.11 -13.52 3.59
N LEU A 40 1.14 -13.28 3.99
CA LEU A 40 2.30 -13.66 3.18
C LEU A 40 2.36 -15.17 2.88
N ILE A 41 1.96 -16.01 3.86
CA ILE A 41 1.81 -17.46 3.64
C ILE A 41 0.76 -17.73 2.55
N LYS A 42 -0.40 -17.06 2.61
CA LYS A 42 -1.47 -17.20 1.59
C LYS A 42 -1.03 -16.69 0.21
N CYS A 43 -0.17 -15.68 0.17
CA CYS A 43 0.40 -15.15 -1.06
C CYS A 43 1.47 -16.07 -1.67
N GLY A 44 1.93 -17.11 -0.97
CA GLY A 44 3.06 -17.93 -1.42
C GLY A 44 4.36 -17.13 -1.57
N GLY A 45 4.47 -15.99 -0.87
CA GLY A 45 5.58 -15.05 -1.02
C GLY A 45 5.49 -14.09 -2.22
N ASP A 46 4.51 -14.24 -3.11
CA ASP A 46 4.36 -13.38 -4.29
C ASP A 46 3.47 -12.15 -3.99
N VAL A 47 4.10 -11.11 -3.46
CA VAL A 47 3.43 -9.83 -3.21
C VAL A 47 3.52 -8.95 -4.45
N LYS A 48 2.36 -8.65 -5.04
CA LYS A 48 2.25 -7.79 -6.22
C LYS A 48 2.41 -6.32 -5.87
N ALA A 49 1.77 -5.89 -4.78
CA ALA A 49 1.88 -4.53 -4.28
C ALA A 49 1.60 -4.41 -2.78
N ILE A 50 2.17 -3.38 -2.16
CA ILE A 50 1.77 -2.85 -0.85
C ILE A 50 0.89 -1.62 -1.09
N VAL A 51 -0.17 -1.48 -0.31
CA VAL A 51 -1.09 -0.35 -0.39
C VAL A 51 -1.08 0.37 0.94
N HIS A 52 -1.03 1.70 0.93
CA HIS A 52 -1.31 2.50 2.11
C HIS A 52 -1.99 3.82 1.76
N THR A 53 -2.56 4.47 2.76
CA THR A 53 -3.26 5.76 2.57
C THR A 53 -2.44 6.93 3.12
N HIS A 54 -2.46 8.06 2.42
CA HIS A 54 -2.02 9.36 2.90
C HIS A 54 -3.21 10.30 3.07
N MET A 55 -3.04 11.35 3.89
CA MET A 55 -4.11 12.34 4.12
C MET A 55 -4.30 13.31 2.94
N LEU A 56 -3.21 13.70 2.25
CA LEU A 56 -3.21 14.86 1.34
C LEU A 56 -2.71 14.55 -0.08
N ASP A 57 -1.60 13.84 -0.20
CA ASP A 57 -0.94 13.55 -1.48
C ASP A 57 -0.78 12.04 -1.71
N CYS A 58 -0.24 11.66 -2.86
CA CYS A 58 0.05 10.27 -3.18
C CYS A 58 1.51 10.12 -3.59
N PHE A 59 2.43 10.72 -2.84
CA PHE A 59 3.86 10.58 -3.10
C PHE A 59 4.55 9.92 -1.90
N PRO A 60 5.49 8.99 -2.13
CA PRO A 60 6.15 8.30 -1.03
C PRO A 60 6.95 9.28 -0.17
N SER A 61 6.78 9.18 1.14
CA SER A 61 7.62 9.86 2.13
C SER A 61 9.03 9.24 2.17
N SER A 62 9.98 9.90 2.84
CA SER A 62 11.32 9.33 3.03
C SER A 62 11.30 7.96 3.74
N ARG A 63 10.30 7.69 4.59
CA ARG A 63 10.15 6.39 5.27
C ARG A 63 9.59 5.32 4.33
N ASP A 64 8.66 5.70 3.46
CA ASP A 64 8.18 4.82 2.41
C ASP A 64 9.33 4.43 1.49
N LEU A 65 10.19 5.37 1.09
CA LEU A 65 11.33 5.08 0.22
C LEU A 65 12.35 4.09 0.80
N ILE A 66 12.50 4.05 2.13
CA ILE A 66 13.32 3.04 2.81
C ILE A 66 12.63 1.68 2.72
N SER A 67 11.33 1.63 3.05
CA SER A 67 10.55 0.40 3.05
C SER A 67 10.35 -0.18 1.64
N MET A 68 10.20 0.68 0.63
CA MET A 68 10.15 0.32 -0.78
C MET A 68 11.42 -0.39 -1.24
N GLU A 69 12.59 0.01 -0.72
CA GLU A 69 13.85 -0.68 -1.02
C GLU A 69 13.88 -2.07 -0.39
N ILE A 70 13.42 -2.19 0.86
CA ILE A 70 13.44 -3.45 1.62
C ILE A 70 12.47 -4.46 1.00
N TRP A 71 11.25 -4.03 0.69
CA TRP A 71 10.21 -4.91 0.16
C TRP A 71 10.35 -5.15 -1.34
N ASN A 72 10.93 -4.21 -2.10
CA ASN A 72 11.16 -4.32 -3.54
C ASN A 72 9.91 -4.74 -4.36
N VAL A 73 8.76 -4.19 -3.99
CA VAL A 73 7.47 -4.38 -4.69
C VAL A 73 6.90 -3.03 -5.11
N THR A 74 5.81 -3.04 -5.87
CA THR A 74 5.06 -1.82 -6.19
C THR A 74 4.36 -1.30 -4.93
N TRP A 75 4.36 0.01 -4.72
CA TRP A 75 3.66 0.67 -3.62
C TRP A 75 2.55 1.53 -4.19
N ILE A 76 1.34 1.36 -3.68
CA ILE A 76 0.15 2.11 -4.09
C ILE A 76 -0.25 3.03 -2.95
N ILE A 77 -0.24 4.33 -3.23
CA ILE A 77 -0.56 5.37 -2.27
C ILE A 77 -1.91 5.96 -2.65
N VAL A 78 -2.86 5.86 -1.73
CA VAL A 78 -4.24 6.30 -1.90
C VAL A 78 -4.46 7.54 -1.04
N SER A 79 -5.00 8.62 -1.59
CA SER A 79 -5.40 9.79 -0.81
C SER A 79 -6.71 10.36 -1.33
N ASN A 80 -7.29 11.32 -0.61
CA ASN A 80 -8.50 12.01 -1.05
C ASN A 80 -8.35 12.75 -2.39
N SER A 81 -7.11 13.06 -2.81
CA SER A 81 -6.85 13.84 -4.02
C SER A 81 -6.40 13.00 -5.22
N CYS A 82 -5.89 11.79 -4.99
CA CYS A 82 -5.27 10.97 -6.03
C CYS A 82 -5.13 9.51 -5.62
N ILE A 83 -4.75 8.68 -6.59
CA ILE A 83 -4.23 7.33 -6.35
C ILE A 83 -3.05 7.14 -7.30
N LYS A 84 -1.90 6.72 -6.76
CA LYS A 84 -0.67 6.53 -7.55
C LYS A 84 0.05 5.25 -7.15
N ALA A 85 0.71 4.64 -8.12
CA ALA A 85 1.55 3.47 -7.89
C ALA A 85 3.01 3.81 -8.21
N PHE A 86 3.95 3.36 -7.40
CA PHE A 86 5.37 3.59 -7.57
C PHE A 86 6.16 2.31 -7.43
N ARG A 87 7.26 2.23 -8.16
CA ARG A 87 8.27 1.19 -7.98
C ARG A 87 9.61 1.84 -7.75
N LYS A 88 10.37 1.31 -6.78
CA LYS A 88 11.75 1.72 -6.52
C LYS A 88 12.68 0.60 -6.96
N LEU A 89 13.64 0.92 -7.83
CA LEU A 89 14.65 -0.01 -8.34
C LEU A 89 15.98 0.72 -8.42
N ASN A 90 17.04 0.14 -7.84
CA ASN A 90 18.40 0.68 -7.89
C ASN A 90 18.48 2.17 -7.48
N GLY A 91 17.77 2.55 -6.42
CA GLY A 91 17.71 3.93 -5.94
C GLY A 91 16.86 4.91 -6.77
N SER A 92 16.30 4.47 -7.91
CA SER A 92 15.41 5.27 -8.76
C SER A 92 13.95 4.93 -8.49
N ILE A 93 13.07 5.93 -8.54
CA ILE A 93 11.62 5.78 -8.36
C ILE A 93 10.93 6.09 -9.67
N SER A 94 10.04 5.21 -10.10
CA SER A 94 9.18 5.44 -11.26
C SER A 94 7.72 5.23 -10.89
N GLU A 95 6.84 6.09 -11.41
CA GLU A 95 5.40 5.89 -11.35
C GLU A 95 5.00 4.72 -12.29
N VAL A 96 4.04 3.92 -11.86
CA VAL A 96 3.50 2.77 -12.58
C VAL A 96 2.04 3.07 -12.90
N ASP A 97 1.59 2.75 -14.11
CA ASP A 97 0.17 2.88 -14.46
C ASP A 97 -0.68 1.88 -13.65
N ILE A 98 -1.45 2.40 -12.71
CA ILE A 98 -2.28 1.60 -11.79
C ILE A 98 -3.38 0.82 -12.52
N ASN A 99 -3.91 1.34 -13.63
CA ASN A 99 -4.98 0.67 -14.38
C ASN A 99 -4.49 -0.58 -15.09
N SER A 100 -3.21 -0.61 -15.46
CA SER A 100 -2.56 -1.82 -15.98
C SER A 100 -2.19 -2.81 -14.88
N LEU A 101 -2.07 -2.34 -13.63
CA LEU A 101 -1.62 -3.14 -12.50
C LEU A 101 -2.76 -3.94 -11.85
N LEU A 102 -3.94 -3.35 -11.70
CA LEU A 102 -5.02 -3.89 -10.88
C LEU A 102 -6.29 -4.19 -11.68
N PRO A 103 -6.99 -5.30 -11.39
CA PRO A 103 -8.39 -5.45 -11.78
C PRO A 103 -9.24 -4.35 -11.15
N GLN A 104 -10.31 -3.94 -11.84
CA GLN A 104 -11.22 -2.89 -11.37
C GLN A 104 -11.79 -3.19 -9.96
N GLU A 105 -12.13 -4.44 -9.67
CA GLU A 105 -12.64 -4.83 -8.36
C GLU A 105 -11.64 -4.55 -7.23
N VAL A 106 -10.35 -4.77 -7.48
CA VAL A 106 -9.28 -4.48 -6.51
C VAL A 106 -9.08 -2.98 -6.36
N TYR A 107 -9.13 -2.24 -7.48
CA TYR A 107 -9.09 -0.78 -7.47
C TYR A 107 -10.22 -0.19 -6.60
N ASP A 108 -11.44 -0.67 -6.76
CA ASP A 108 -12.60 -0.20 -6.01
C ASP A 108 -12.49 -0.50 -4.51
N LEU A 109 -11.83 -1.61 -4.14
CA LEU A 109 -11.56 -1.95 -2.73
C LEU A 109 -10.53 -1.01 -2.10
N ILE A 110 -9.45 -0.65 -2.80
CA ILE A 110 -8.43 0.24 -2.24
C ILE A 110 -8.94 1.69 -2.14
N VAL A 111 -9.81 2.14 -3.04
CA VAL A 111 -10.45 3.47 -2.97
C VAL A 111 -11.29 3.60 -1.68
N LYS A 112 -11.95 2.51 -1.27
CA LYS A 112 -12.76 2.47 -0.04
C LYS A 112 -11.95 2.62 1.24
N LEU A 113 -10.61 2.56 1.19
CA LEU A 113 -9.78 2.81 2.37
C LEU A 113 -9.94 4.24 2.91
N LEU A 114 -10.37 5.20 2.09
CA LEU A 114 -10.59 6.58 2.52
C LEU A 114 -11.93 6.81 3.24
N HIS A 115 -12.81 5.81 3.26
CA HIS A 115 -14.15 5.86 3.84
C HIS A 115 -14.26 4.99 5.09
#